data_AF-A0A7W5BDP6-F1
#
_entry.id   AF-A0A7W5BDP6-F1
#
_cell.length_a   1.000
_cell.length_b   1.000
_cell.length_c   1.000
_cell.angle_alpha   90.00
_cell.angle_beta   90.00
_cell.angle_gamma   90.00
#
_symmetry.space_group_name_H-M   'P 1'
#
loop_
_entity.id
_entity.type
_entity.pdbx_description
1 polymer ?
#
loop_
_entity_poly.entity_id
_entity_poly.type
_entity_poly.pdbx_seq_one_letter_code
_entity_poly.pdbx_strand_id
1 'polypeptide(L)'
;MSKSYWKIAAHSLFIAGAIGACSLPAAAVEKPTAKALSGSYPTRWVPAYSSVPAGWVVTNFNSTSWLISDVTSASTGEIVYVYFSTGFPVVAVPDGWIISQAGSVTNQITKIVGSAPWTTYMAAYGSPIPDGWVITEAGSIRNQITNVNGVPDYSTAYVNLGSPIPKDWVITTAGSVKNTITKVKDVPNYTAIWVTIGSPIPDGWVVTTAGSLKNEITKVKTLPVGTEIWTAFGSPVPLGWEIKTPGQLKQLIVRRY
;
A
#
# COMPACT_ATOMS: atom_id res chain seq x y z
N MET A 1 -27.59 23.90 31.20
CA MET A 1 -26.74 23.44 30.09
C MET A 1 -25.72 22.47 30.67
N SER A 2 -25.96 21.17 30.50
CA SER A 2 -25.16 20.09 31.07
C SER A 2 -23.86 19.88 30.28
N LYS A 3 -22.76 19.66 31.00
CA LYS A 3 -21.60 18.92 30.50
C LYS A 3 -21.58 17.60 31.27
N SER A 4 -21.98 16.53 30.60
CA SER A 4 -21.93 15.17 31.13
C SER A 4 -20.54 14.58 30.88
N TYR A 5 -19.74 14.44 31.95
CA TYR A 5 -18.58 13.55 31.97
C TYR A 5 -18.99 12.27 32.69
N TRP A 6 -19.17 11.17 31.95
CA TRP A 6 -19.34 9.85 32.54
C TRP A 6 -17.97 9.18 32.67
N LYS A 7 -17.38 9.29 33.86
CA LYS A 7 -16.44 8.30 34.39
C LYS A 7 -17.27 7.15 34.93
N ILE A 8 -17.24 5.98 34.30
CA ILE A 8 -17.77 4.76 34.92
C ILE A 8 -16.64 4.15 35.74
N ALA A 9 -16.77 4.31 37.06
CA ALA A 9 -16.06 3.53 38.06
C ALA A 9 -16.64 2.12 38.09
N ALA A 10 -15.83 1.12 37.74
CA ALA A 10 -16.19 -0.28 37.96
C ALA A 10 -16.13 -0.55 39.47
N HIS A 11 -17.30 -0.69 40.09
CA HIS A 11 -17.45 -1.16 41.46
C HIS A 11 -17.01 -2.63 41.54
N SER A 12 -16.10 -2.91 42.45
CA SER A 12 -15.75 -4.27 42.86
C SER A 12 -16.92 -4.88 43.65
N LEU A 13 -17.52 -5.94 43.12
CA LEU A 13 -18.38 -6.82 43.89
C LEU A 13 -17.59 -8.08 44.23
N PHE A 14 -17.13 -8.16 45.48
CA PHE A 14 -16.62 -9.40 46.06
C PHE A 14 -17.82 -10.27 46.44
N ILE A 15 -17.99 -11.41 45.77
CA ILE A 15 -18.74 -12.53 46.32
C ILE A 15 -17.72 -13.63 46.60
N ALA A 16 -17.35 -13.77 47.86
CA ALA A 16 -16.62 -14.92 48.37
C ALA A 16 -17.61 -16.10 48.48
N GLY A 17 -17.56 -16.99 47.49
CA GLY A 17 -18.20 -18.30 47.55
C GLY A 17 -17.13 -19.38 47.49
N ALA A 18 -16.92 -20.09 48.60
CA ALA A 18 -16.03 -21.24 48.66
C ALA A 18 -16.53 -22.33 47.69
N ILE A 19 -15.72 -22.69 46.70
CA ILE A 19 -15.91 -23.89 45.89
C ILE A 19 -14.61 -24.67 45.95
N GLY A 20 -14.72 -25.89 46.47
CA GLY A 20 -13.62 -26.77 46.80
C GLY A 20 -12.70 -27.08 45.62
N ALA A 21 -11.46 -27.43 45.96
CA ALA A 21 -10.48 -27.96 45.05
C ALA A 21 -11.00 -29.26 44.40
N CYS A 22 -11.61 -29.11 43.22
CA CYS A 22 -11.75 -30.18 42.26
C CYS A 22 -10.60 -29.99 41.28
N SER A 23 -9.57 -30.83 41.39
CA SER A 23 -8.47 -30.88 40.42
C SER A 23 -9.05 -31.23 39.05
N LEU A 24 -9.22 -30.22 38.21
CA LEU A 24 -9.49 -30.44 36.79
C LEU A 24 -8.22 -31.08 36.19
N PRO A 25 -8.34 -32.18 35.43
CA PRO A 25 -7.19 -32.71 34.70
C PRO A 25 -6.66 -31.60 33.81
N ALA A 26 -5.33 -31.45 33.75
CA ALA A 26 -4.68 -30.54 32.82
C ALA A 26 -5.19 -30.87 31.42
N ALA A 27 -6.12 -30.06 30.92
CA ALA A 27 -6.51 -30.10 29.53
C ALA A 27 -5.22 -29.83 28.76
N ALA A 28 -4.72 -30.85 28.06
CA ALA A 28 -3.66 -30.66 27.10
C ALA A 28 -4.13 -29.53 26.19
N VAL A 29 -3.49 -28.36 26.31
CA VAL A 29 -3.63 -27.31 25.31
C VAL A 29 -3.12 -27.97 24.05
N GLU A 30 -4.03 -28.44 23.20
CA GLU A 30 -3.69 -28.94 21.88
C GLU A 30 -2.88 -27.83 21.21
N LYS A 31 -1.59 -28.12 21.04
CA LYS A 31 -0.69 -27.30 20.25
C LYS A 31 -1.39 -27.12 18.91
N PRO A 32 -1.74 -25.89 18.49
CA PRO A 32 -2.45 -25.70 17.23
C PRO A 32 -1.61 -26.35 16.14
N THR A 33 -2.14 -27.43 15.57
CA THR A 33 -1.52 -28.15 14.48
C THR A 33 -1.47 -27.19 13.31
N ALA A 34 -0.26 -26.71 13.02
CA ALA A 34 -0.01 -25.83 11.89
C ALA A 34 -0.62 -26.47 10.63
N LYS A 35 -1.68 -25.84 10.11
CA LYS A 35 -2.24 -26.21 8.83
C LYS A 35 -1.12 -26.10 7.80
N ALA A 36 -0.81 -27.21 7.14
CA ALA A 36 0.34 -27.34 6.26
C ALA A 36 0.36 -26.20 5.22
N LEU A 37 1.53 -25.59 5.05
CA LEU A 37 1.83 -24.66 3.98
C LEU A 37 1.48 -25.32 2.65
N SER A 38 0.76 -24.64 1.75
CA SER A 38 0.84 -25.00 0.34
C SER A 38 2.25 -24.62 -0.11
N GLY A 39 3.09 -25.60 -0.46
CA GLY A 39 4.49 -25.38 -0.87
C GLY A 39 5.51 -25.85 0.16
N SER A 40 6.44 -26.73 -0.26
CA SER A 40 7.62 -27.11 0.53
C SER A 40 8.67 -26.00 0.41
N TYR A 41 8.44 -24.88 1.08
CA TYR A 41 9.43 -23.82 1.15
C TYR A 41 10.67 -24.27 1.92
N PRO A 42 11.89 -23.88 1.51
CA PRO A 42 13.08 -24.02 2.35
C PRO A 42 12.82 -23.38 3.71
N THR A 43 13.14 -24.11 4.78
CA THR A 43 12.94 -23.61 6.15
C THR A 43 14.21 -23.72 6.97
N ARG A 44 14.32 -22.86 7.98
CA ARG A 44 15.34 -22.99 9.02
C ARG A 44 14.87 -22.38 10.33
N TRP A 45 15.39 -22.91 11.43
CA TRP A 45 15.21 -22.32 12.74
C TRP A 45 16.24 -21.21 12.96
N VAL A 46 15.80 -20.08 13.52
CA VAL A 46 16.65 -18.99 13.97
C VAL A 46 16.31 -18.67 15.44
N PRO A 47 17.24 -18.13 16.24
CA PRO A 47 16.93 -17.67 17.59
C PRO A 47 15.77 -16.67 17.56
N ALA A 48 14.90 -16.72 18.57
CA ALA A 48 13.81 -15.76 18.67
C ALA A 48 14.35 -14.32 18.67
N TYR A 49 13.60 -13.40 18.07
CA TYR A 49 13.96 -11.98 17.92
C TYR A 49 15.08 -11.68 16.93
N SER A 50 15.55 -12.68 16.18
CA SER A 50 16.50 -12.48 15.08
C SER A 50 15.89 -11.70 13.92
N SER A 51 16.71 -10.98 13.16
CA SER A 51 16.29 -10.37 11.90
C SER A 51 15.84 -11.44 10.90
N VAL A 52 14.66 -11.25 10.30
CA VAL A 52 14.17 -12.11 9.21
C VAL A 52 14.67 -11.54 7.87
N PRO A 53 15.35 -12.33 7.02
CA PRO A 53 15.80 -11.86 5.72
C PRO A 53 14.64 -11.42 4.82
N ALA A 54 14.92 -10.54 3.86
CA ALA A 54 13.94 -10.18 2.83
C ALA A 54 13.47 -11.43 2.07
N GLY A 55 12.16 -11.52 1.83
CA GLY A 55 11.54 -12.68 1.18
C GLY A 55 11.33 -13.90 2.09
N TRP A 56 11.69 -13.83 3.37
CA TRP A 56 11.42 -14.86 4.36
C TRP A 56 10.31 -14.43 5.31
N VAL A 57 9.56 -15.41 5.85
CA VAL A 57 8.46 -15.16 6.79
C VAL A 57 8.48 -16.15 7.95
N VAL A 58 7.95 -15.76 9.11
CA VAL A 58 7.82 -16.64 10.28
C VAL A 58 6.56 -17.49 10.14
N THR A 59 6.74 -18.80 10.00
CA THR A 59 5.65 -19.77 9.79
C THR A 59 5.42 -20.68 11.00
N ASN A 60 6.32 -20.66 11.98
CA ASN A 60 6.15 -21.30 13.27
C ASN A 60 7.08 -20.66 14.31
N PHE A 61 6.83 -20.89 15.59
CA PHE A 61 7.73 -20.47 16.65
C PHE A 61 7.61 -21.36 17.88
N ASN A 62 8.63 -21.31 18.73
CA ASN A 62 8.59 -21.81 20.09
C ASN A 62 9.16 -20.73 21.03
N SER A 63 9.32 -21.05 22.31
CA SER A 63 9.79 -20.08 23.32
C SER A 63 11.21 -19.53 23.09
N THR A 64 12.01 -20.18 22.25
CA THR A 64 13.44 -19.84 22.06
C THR A 64 13.83 -19.59 20.61
N SER A 65 13.02 -20.04 19.65
CA SER A 65 13.36 -20.03 18.23
C SER A 65 12.15 -19.79 17.35
N TRP A 66 12.39 -19.25 16.16
CA TRP A 66 11.41 -19.09 15.10
C TRP A 66 11.75 -19.99 13.91
N LEU A 67 10.73 -20.62 13.33
CA LEU A 67 10.84 -21.28 12.05
C LEU A 67 10.52 -20.25 10.97
N ILE A 68 11.52 -19.95 10.16
CA ILE A 68 11.35 -19.07 9.00
C ILE A 68 11.32 -19.89 7.72
N SER A 69 10.51 -19.45 6.76
CA SER A 69 10.33 -20.05 5.44
C SER A 69 10.69 -19.05 4.34
N ASP A 70 11.47 -19.48 3.36
CA ASP A 70 11.81 -18.68 2.18
C ASP A 70 10.66 -18.72 1.17
N VAL A 71 9.94 -17.61 1.00
CA VAL A 71 8.78 -17.52 0.10
C VAL A 71 9.09 -16.82 -1.22
N THR A 72 10.37 -16.64 -1.56
CA THR A 72 10.78 -15.96 -2.79
C THR A 72 10.28 -16.67 -4.05
N SER A 73 10.25 -18.01 -4.03
CA SER A 73 9.79 -18.86 -5.15
C SER A 73 8.27 -19.05 -5.23
N ALA A 74 7.49 -18.43 -4.35
CA ALA A 74 6.04 -18.57 -4.34
C ALA A 74 5.42 -18.13 -5.67
N SER A 75 4.35 -18.79 -6.10
CA SER A 75 3.60 -18.39 -7.28
C SER A 75 2.55 -17.32 -6.96
N THR A 76 2.14 -16.55 -7.96
CA THR A 76 1.02 -15.60 -7.82
C THR A 76 -0.24 -16.32 -7.37
N GLY A 77 -0.95 -15.77 -6.39
CA GLY A 77 -2.14 -16.34 -5.78
C GLY A 77 -1.86 -17.33 -4.65
N GLU A 78 -0.59 -17.70 -4.43
CA GLU A 78 -0.22 -18.62 -3.37
C GLU A 78 -0.42 -18.00 -1.98
N ILE A 79 -0.80 -18.86 -1.03
CA ILE A 79 -1.19 -18.47 0.32
C ILE A 79 -0.21 -19.07 1.33
N VAL A 80 0.24 -18.23 2.27
CA VAL A 80 1.10 -18.63 3.37
C VAL A 80 0.49 -18.15 4.69
N TYR A 81 0.51 -19.01 5.70
CA TYR A 81 0.13 -18.63 7.06
C TYR A 81 1.36 -18.19 7.83
N VAL A 82 1.30 -16.99 8.39
CA VAL A 82 2.42 -16.35 9.08
C VAL A 82 2.00 -15.90 10.48
N TYR A 83 2.96 -15.86 11.39
CA TYR A 83 2.72 -15.41 12.76
C TYR A 83 3.15 -13.95 12.90
N PHE A 84 2.19 -13.08 13.22
CA PHE A 84 2.42 -11.70 13.67
C PHE A 84 1.75 -11.56 15.04
N SER A 85 2.52 -11.51 16.12
CA SER A 85 1.97 -11.27 17.47
C SER A 85 2.57 -10.01 18.06
N THR A 86 1.79 -9.32 18.88
CA THR A 86 2.23 -8.17 19.68
C THR A 86 3.38 -8.60 20.60
N GLY A 87 4.58 -8.07 20.35
CA GLY A 87 5.81 -8.43 21.06
C GLY A 87 6.89 -9.05 20.17
N PHE A 88 6.59 -9.39 18.93
CA PHE A 88 7.58 -9.72 17.90
C PHE A 88 8.05 -8.42 17.22
N PRO A 89 9.30 -8.28 16.75
CA PRO A 89 9.61 -7.27 15.74
C PRO A 89 8.61 -7.46 14.61
N VAL A 90 8.07 -6.36 14.09
CA VAL A 90 7.14 -6.38 12.97
C VAL A 90 7.80 -7.18 11.85
N VAL A 91 7.41 -8.45 11.71
CA VAL A 91 7.89 -9.27 10.60
C VAL A 91 7.22 -8.65 9.39
N ALA A 92 8.02 -8.04 8.53
CA ALA A 92 7.50 -7.37 7.36
C ALA A 92 6.84 -8.40 6.44
N VAL A 93 5.62 -8.10 6.00
CA VAL A 93 5.01 -8.78 4.86
C VAL A 93 5.93 -8.54 3.66
N PRO A 94 6.41 -9.59 2.96
CA PRO A 94 7.35 -9.39 1.86
C PRO A 94 6.73 -8.56 0.73
N ASP A 95 7.59 -7.87 -0.03
CA ASP A 95 7.15 -7.08 -1.18
C ASP A 95 6.33 -7.92 -2.16
N GLY A 96 5.21 -7.34 -2.61
CA GLY A 96 4.28 -8.01 -3.52
C GLY A 96 3.33 -9.01 -2.87
N TRP A 97 3.33 -9.10 -1.53
CA TRP A 97 2.33 -9.81 -0.75
C TRP A 97 1.38 -8.84 -0.04
N ILE A 98 0.20 -9.36 0.29
CA ILE A 98 -0.76 -8.69 1.16
C ILE A 98 -1.15 -9.61 2.30
N ILE A 99 -1.65 -9.03 3.39
CA ILE A 99 -2.41 -9.78 4.40
C ILE A 99 -3.83 -9.92 3.84
N SER A 100 -4.21 -11.11 3.40
CA SER A 100 -5.55 -11.37 2.85
C SER A 100 -6.59 -11.69 3.94
N GLN A 101 -6.12 -12.19 5.09
CA GLN A 101 -6.94 -12.37 6.29
C GLN A 101 -6.10 -12.13 7.55
N ALA A 102 -6.54 -11.18 8.38
CA ALA A 102 -5.96 -10.96 9.69
C ALA A 102 -6.57 -11.89 10.74
N GLY A 103 -5.75 -12.46 11.61
CA GLY A 103 -6.17 -13.30 12.72
C GLY A 103 -5.51 -12.88 14.04
N SER A 104 -5.98 -13.44 15.16
CA SER A 104 -5.48 -13.09 16.49
C SER A 104 -4.08 -13.64 16.80
N VAL A 105 -3.66 -14.68 16.09
CA VAL A 105 -2.37 -15.37 16.28
C VAL A 105 -1.65 -15.56 14.95
N THR A 106 -2.37 -16.04 13.94
CA THR A 106 -1.88 -16.25 12.58
C THR A 106 -2.59 -15.33 11.61
N ASN A 107 -1.85 -14.83 10.63
CA ASN A 107 -2.36 -14.08 9.51
C ASN A 107 -2.19 -14.90 8.23
N GLN A 108 -3.12 -14.76 7.31
CA GLN A 108 -2.99 -15.29 5.96
C GLN A 108 -2.39 -14.20 5.08
N ILE A 109 -1.26 -14.50 4.44
CA ILE A 109 -0.71 -13.65 3.39
C ILE A 109 -0.90 -14.31 2.02
N THR A 110 -1.07 -13.50 0.99
CA THR A 110 -1.22 -13.94 -0.40
C THR A 110 -0.27 -13.18 -1.31
N LYS A 111 0.47 -13.90 -2.17
CA LYS A 111 1.31 -13.28 -3.20
C LYS A 111 0.43 -12.77 -4.31
N ILE A 112 0.52 -11.49 -4.65
CA ILE A 112 -0.35 -10.88 -5.68
C ILE A 112 0.42 -10.25 -6.83
N VAL A 113 1.73 -10.02 -6.68
CA VAL A 113 2.56 -9.58 -7.81
C VAL A 113 2.63 -10.67 -8.87
N GLY A 114 2.46 -10.27 -10.13
CA GLY A 114 2.33 -11.16 -11.28
C GLY A 114 0.88 -11.42 -11.69
N SER A 115 -0.11 -10.88 -10.98
CA SER A 115 -1.51 -10.95 -11.40
C SER A 115 -1.75 -10.15 -12.70
N ALA A 116 -2.75 -10.57 -13.47
CA ALA A 116 -3.18 -9.84 -14.66
C ALA A 116 -3.69 -8.42 -14.30
N PRO A 117 -3.69 -7.47 -15.25
CA PRO A 117 -4.30 -6.17 -15.05
C PRO A 117 -5.77 -6.30 -14.64
N TRP A 118 -6.24 -5.39 -13.78
CA TRP A 118 -7.59 -5.36 -13.21
C TRP A 118 -7.97 -6.53 -12.30
N THR A 119 -7.03 -7.43 -11.99
CA THR A 119 -7.25 -8.45 -10.94
C THR A 119 -7.48 -7.76 -9.60
N THR A 120 -8.39 -8.32 -8.80
CA THR A 120 -8.73 -7.77 -7.48
C THR A 120 -8.42 -8.76 -6.36
N TYR A 121 -8.07 -8.23 -5.18
CA TYR A 121 -7.93 -9.01 -3.96
C TYR A 121 -8.53 -8.25 -2.78
N MET A 122 -8.89 -8.98 -1.73
CA MET A 122 -9.23 -8.40 -0.44
C MET A 122 -7.99 -8.36 0.45
N ALA A 123 -7.59 -7.16 0.84
CA ALA A 123 -6.49 -6.92 1.77
C ALA A 123 -7.06 -6.52 3.14
N ALA A 124 -6.53 -7.09 4.22
CA ALA A 124 -6.86 -6.70 5.59
C ALA A 124 -6.55 -5.22 5.82
N TYR A 125 -7.33 -4.58 6.70
CA TYR A 125 -7.03 -3.22 7.12
C TYR A 125 -5.62 -3.15 7.72
N GLY A 126 -4.80 -2.20 7.27
CA GLY A 126 -3.39 -2.10 7.64
C GLY A 126 -2.43 -3.01 6.88
N SER A 127 -2.92 -3.85 5.95
CA SER A 127 -2.05 -4.56 5.00
C SER A 127 -1.24 -3.56 4.16
N PRO A 128 0.02 -3.86 3.83
CA PRO A 128 0.71 -3.11 2.78
C PRO A 128 -0.08 -3.22 1.47
N ILE A 129 -0.03 -2.17 0.66
CA ILE A 129 -0.57 -2.13 -0.70
C ILE A 129 0.63 -2.06 -1.66
N PRO A 130 0.90 -3.11 -2.46
CA PRO A 130 2.05 -3.13 -3.36
C PRO A 130 1.98 -2.06 -4.45
N ASP A 131 3.13 -1.69 -5.01
CA ASP A 131 3.21 -0.74 -6.12
C ASP A 131 2.34 -1.14 -7.31
N GLY A 132 1.63 -0.16 -7.87
CA GLY A 132 0.69 -0.39 -8.97
C GLY A 132 -0.61 -1.09 -8.57
N TRP A 133 -0.88 -1.23 -7.28
CA TRP A 133 -2.20 -1.56 -6.75
C TRP A 133 -2.87 -0.34 -6.15
N VAL A 134 -4.20 -0.29 -6.25
CA VAL A 134 -5.01 0.81 -5.74
C VAL A 134 -6.20 0.27 -4.95
N ILE A 135 -6.69 1.04 -3.96
CA ILE A 135 -7.86 0.69 -3.18
C ILE A 135 -9.13 1.14 -3.92
N THR A 136 -9.90 0.21 -4.46
CA THR A 136 -11.12 0.50 -5.21
C THR A 136 -12.38 0.48 -4.35
N GLU A 137 -12.38 -0.31 -3.28
CA GLU A 137 -13.41 -0.28 -2.22
C GLU A 137 -12.76 -0.31 -0.84
N ALA A 138 -13.13 0.63 0.03
CA ALA A 138 -12.68 0.67 1.41
C ALA A 138 -13.74 0.02 2.32
N GLY A 139 -13.31 -0.83 3.23
CA GLY A 139 -14.18 -1.47 4.21
C GLY A 139 -13.64 -1.35 5.63
N SER A 140 -14.48 -1.67 6.62
CA SER A 140 -14.11 -1.55 8.04
C SER A 140 -13.06 -2.57 8.51
N ILE A 141 -12.97 -3.70 7.82
CA ILE A 141 -12.04 -4.81 8.16
C ILE A 141 -11.10 -5.17 7.02
N ARG A 142 -11.52 -4.92 5.77
CA ARG A 142 -10.78 -5.26 4.55
C ARG A 142 -11.07 -4.23 3.48
N ASN A 143 -10.06 -3.98 2.67
CA ASN A 143 -10.12 -3.15 1.48
C ASN A 143 -10.07 -4.05 0.24
N GLN A 144 -10.89 -3.77 -0.76
CA GLN A 144 -10.70 -4.33 -2.09
C GLN A 144 -9.62 -3.51 -2.80
N ILE A 145 -8.57 -4.20 -3.23
CA ILE A 145 -7.50 -3.62 -4.03
C ILE A 145 -7.53 -4.18 -5.44
N THR A 146 -7.11 -3.36 -6.41
CA THR A 146 -7.11 -3.69 -7.83
C THR A 146 -5.74 -3.42 -8.43
N ASN A 147 -5.26 -4.38 -9.22
CA ASN A 147 -4.01 -4.25 -9.97
C ASN A 147 -4.22 -3.31 -11.16
N VAL A 148 -3.45 -2.24 -11.22
CA VAL A 148 -3.44 -1.33 -12.37
C VAL A 148 -2.11 -1.35 -13.13
N ASN A 149 -1.23 -2.31 -12.81
CA ASN A 149 -0.03 -2.57 -13.59
C ASN A 149 -0.38 -3.10 -14.99
N GLY A 150 0.39 -2.70 -15.99
CA GLY A 150 0.25 -3.20 -17.36
C GLY A 150 -1.00 -2.76 -18.12
N VAL A 151 -1.89 -1.94 -17.52
CA VAL A 151 -3.08 -1.44 -18.24
C VAL A 151 -2.67 -0.46 -19.36
N PRO A 152 -3.45 -0.31 -20.44
CA PRO A 152 -3.19 0.67 -21.48
C PRO A 152 -3.15 2.12 -20.95
N ASP A 153 -2.44 3.01 -21.63
CA ASP A 153 -2.51 4.45 -21.32
C ASP A 153 -3.92 5.00 -21.52
N TYR A 154 -4.23 6.09 -20.82
CA TYR A 154 -5.57 6.68 -20.70
C TYR A 154 -6.61 5.79 -20.01
N SER A 155 -6.24 4.59 -19.57
CA SER A 155 -7.08 3.80 -18.67
C SER A 155 -7.39 4.61 -17.42
N THR A 156 -8.62 4.46 -16.93
CA THR A 156 -9.09 5.14 -15.72
C THR A 156 -9.42 4.14 -14.63
N ALA A 157 -9.25 4.55 -13.38
CA ALA A 157 -9.69 3.78 -12.21
C ALA A 157 -10.37 4.71 -11.20
N TYR A 158 -11.39 4.18 -10.53
CA TYR A 158 -12.06 4.85 -9.42
C TYR A 158 -11.48 4.33 -8.11
N VAL A 159 -10.82 5.19 -7.36
CA VAL A 159 -10.06 4.80 -6.17
C VAL A 159 -10.56 5.55 -4.95
N ASN A 160 -10.55 4.92 -3.78
CA ASN A 160 -10.95 5.58 -2.54
C ASN A 160 -10.02 6.73 -2.20
N LEU A 161 -10.55 7.71 -1.45
CA LEU A 161 -9.71 8.70 -0.79
C LEU A 161 -8.66 8.00 0.09
N GLY A 162 -7.41 8.41 -0.04
CA GLY A 162 -6.28 7.79 0.65
C GLY A 162 -5.71 6.54 -0.03
N SER A 163 -6.27 6.08 -1.16
CA SER A 163 -5.60 5.08 -2.00
C SER A 163 -4.23 5.60 -2.45
N PRO A 164 -3.18 4.76 -2.48
CA PRO A 164 -1.95 5.12 -3.17
C PRO A 164 -2.26 5.44 -4.64
N ILE A 165 -1.54 6.42 -5.19
CA ILE A 165 -1.58 6.77 -6.61
C ILE A 165 -0.30 6.20 -7.25
N PRO A 166 -0.40 5.21 -8.15
CA PRO A 166 0.78 4.60 -8.73
C PRO A 166 1.59 5.56 -9.60
N LYS A 167 2.87 5.22 -9.81
CA LYS A 167 3.73 5.97 -10.73
C LYS A 167 3.08 6.07 -12.12
N ASP A 168 3.22 7.25 -12.74
CA ASP A 168 2.64 7.58 -14.05
C ASP A 168 1.09 7.59 -14.09
N TRP A 169 0.43 7.65 -12.93
CA TRP A 169 -0.99 7.96 -12.82
C TRP A 169 -1.19 9.35 -12.23
N VAL A 170 -2.27 10.01 -12.66
CA VAL A 170 -2.65 11.34 -12.19
C VAL A 170 -4.12 11.35 -11.78
N ILE A 171 -4.49 12.25 -10.86
CA ILE A 171 -5.88 12.44 -10.44
C ILE A 171 -6.53 13.46 -11.38
N THR A 172 -7.50 13.04 -12.19
CA THR A 172 -8.20 13.90 -13.16
C THR A 172 -9.51 14.47 -12.59
N THR A 173 -10.11 13.75 -11.64
CA THR A 173 -11.31 14.18 -10.91
C THR A 173 -11.19 13.79 -9.43
N ALA A 174 -11.43 14.74 -8.54
CA ALA A 174 -11.52 14.51 -7.11
C ALA A 174 -13.00 14.48 -6.70
N GLY A 175 -13.39 13.44 -5.97
CA GLY A 175 -14.73 13.31 -5.40
C GLY A 175 -14.66 13.30 -3.87
N SER A 176 -15.83 13.32 -3.22
CA SER A 176 -15.94 13.28 -1.76
C SER A 176 -15.66 11.90 -1.15
N VAL A 177 -15.67 10.84 -1.97
CA VAL A 177 -15.44 9.45 -1.53
C VAL A 177 -14.41 8.74 -2.41
N LYS A 178 -14.44 9.02 -3.73
CA LYS A 178 -13.51 8.44 -4.70
C LYS A 178 -12.91 9.50 -5.60
N ASN A 179 -11.68 9.25 -6.01
CA ASN A 179 -10.98 9.96 -7.07
C ASN A 179 -11.04 9.14 -8.35
N THR A 180 -11.08 9.82 -9.50
CA THR A 180 -10.77 9.21 -10.79
C THR A 180 -9.30 9.47 -11.08
N ILE A 181 -8.55 8.39 -11.30
CA ILE A 181 -7.16 8.45 -11.73
C ILE A 181 -7.02 7.98 -13.17
N THR A 182 -6.03 8.51 -13.89
CA THR A 182 -5.77 8.20 -15.30
C THR A 182 -4.30 7.88 -15.50
N LYS A 183 -4.00 6.81 -16.25
CA LYS A 183 -2.63 6.44 -16.62
C LYS A 183 -2.11 7.31 -17.77
N VAL A 184 -0.90 7.84 -17.64
CA VAL A 184 -0.33 8.84 -18.57
C VAL A 184 1.14 8.57 -18.94
N LYS A 185 1.58 7.31 -18.88
CA LYS A 185 3.01 6.95 -19.00
C LYS A 185 3.58 7.24 -20.39
N ASP A 186 3.07 6.58 -21.42
CA ASP A 186 3.64 6.56 -22.77
C ASP A 186 2.80 7.36 -23.78
N VAL A 187 2.05 8.35 -23.28
CA VAL A 187 1.31 9.29 -24.13
C VAL A 187 2.23 10.17 -25.00
N PRO A 188 1.75 10.74 -26.12
CA PRO A 188 2.55 11.64 -26.94
C PRO A 188 3.10 12.86 -26.17
N ASN A 189 4.22 13.43 -26.64
CA ASN A 189 4.65 14.72 -26.11
C ASN A 189 3.64 15.81 -26.48
N TYR A 190 3.63 16.88 -25.69
CA TYR A 190 2.63 17.95 -25.75
C TYR A 190 1.20 17.54 -25.44
N THR A 191 0.95 16.27 -25.08
CA THR A 191 -0.34 15.90 -24.48
C THR A 191 -0.54 16.74 -23.23
N ALA A 192 -1.65 17.49 -23.20
CA ALA A 192 -2.08 18.32 -22.10
C ALA A 192 -3.26 17.69 -21.38
N ILE A 193 -3.21 17.65 -20.05
CA ILE A 193 -4.23 17.01 -19.21
C ILE A 193 -4.52 17.91 -18.02
N TRP A 194 -5.80 18.12 -17.73
CA TRP A 194 -6.24 18.79 -16.52
C TRP A 194 -6.28 17.80 -15.35
N VAL A 195 -5.50 18.10 -14.32
CA VAL A 195 -5.40 17.32 -13.09
C VAL A 195 -5.86 18.14 -11.90
N THR A 196 -6.33 17.48 -10.85
CA THR A 196 -6.73 18.16 -9.62
C THR A 196 -5.52 18.73 -8.89
N ILE A 197 -5.73 19.79 -8.11
CA ILE A 197 -4.71 20.26 -7.17
C ILE A 197 -4.32 19.11 -6.23
N GLY A 198 -3.02 18.94 -6.02
CA GLY A 198 -2.46 17.84 -5.23
C GLY A 198 -2.33 16.50 -5.97
N SER A 199 -2.73 16.43 -7.25
CA SER A 199 -2.36 15.28 -8.08
C SER A 199 -0.83 15.16 -8.16
N PRO A 200 -0.26 13.94 -8.09
CA PRO A 200 1.14 13.75 -8.44
C PRO A 200 1.39 14.21 -9.89
N ILE A 201 2.58 14.74 -10.12
CA ILE A 201 3.05 15.11 -11.47
C ILE A 201 4.11 14.08 -11.89
N PRO A 202 3.88 13.29 -12.96
CA PRO A 202 4.82 12.24 -13.34
C PRO A 202 6.15 12.78 -13.89
N ASP A 203 7.19 11.95 -13.87
CA ASP A 203 8.50 12.30 -14.44
C ASP A 203 8.38 12.66 -15.93
N GLY A 204 8.93 13.81 -16.33
CA GLY A 204 8.83 14.28 -17.71
C GLY A 204 7.54 15.04 -18.03
N TRP A 205 6.77 15.44 -17.01
CA TRP A 205 5.65 16.36 -17.12
C TRP A 205 5.95 17.68 -16.42
N VAL A 206 5.33 18.76 -16.90
CA VAL A 206 5.40 20.10 -16.31
C VAL A 206 4.00 20.67 -16.14
N VAL A 207 3.82 21.60 -15.22
CA VAL A 207 2.57 22.36 -15.07
C VAL A 207 2.64 23.58 -15.99
N THR A 208 1.77 23.67 -16.98
CA THR A 208 1.72 24.79 -17.95
C THR A 208 0.72 25.86 -17.53
N THR A 209 -0.36 25.45 -16.85
CA THR A 209 -1.37 26.35 -16.28
C THR A 209 -1.68 25.95 -14.84
N ALA A 210 -1.56 26.89 -13.91
CA ALA A 210 -2.00 26.70 -12.52
C ALA A 210 -3.34 27.40 -12.29
N GLY A 211 -4.35 26.64 -11.86
CA GLY A 211 -5.68 27.14 -11.53
C GLY A 211 -6.00 26.96 -10.05
N SER A 212 -7.15 27.48 -9.61
CA SER A 212 -7.62 27.40 -8.22
C SER A 212 -8.22 26.04 -7.84
N LEU A 213 -8.57 25.21 -8.82
CA LEU A 213 -9.15 23.87 -8.61
C LEU A 213 -8.42 22.77 -9.39
N LYS A 214 -7.84 23.12 -10.54
CA LYS A 214 -7.12 22.20 -11.42
C LYS A 214 -5.87 22.85 -11.97
N ASN A 215 -4.88 22.03 -12.28
CA ASN A 215 -3.69 22.39 -13.03
C ASN A 215 -3.73 21.71 -14.39
N GLU A 216 -3.24 22.38 -15.42
CA GLU A 216 -2.94 21.76 -16.70
C GLU A 216 -1.48 21.30 -16.68
N ILE A 217 -1.27 20.03 -16.99
CA ILE A 217 0.06 19.44 -17.10
C ILE A 217 0.33 19.02 -18.53
N THR A 218 1.56 19.15 -18.98
CA THR A 218 1.98 18.83 -20.34
C THR A 218 3.20 17.90 -20.33
N LYS A 219 3.17 16.86 -21.16
CA LYS A 219 4.29 15.93 -21.31
C LYS A 219 5.41 16.53 -22.16
N VAL A 220 6.64 16.47 -21.65
CA VAL A 220 7.84 17.08 -22.27
C VAL A 220 9.04 16.13 -22.34
N LYS A 221 8.89 14.87 -21.89
CA LYS A 221 9.99 13.92 -21.65
C LYS A 221 10.95 13.74 -22.84
N THR A 222 10.46 13.62 -24.07
CA THR A 222 11.28 13.31 -25.25
C THR A 222 11.27 14.44 -26.29
N LEU A 223 11.11 15.68 -25.85
CA LEU A 223 11.20 16.83 -26.75
C LEU A 223 12.63 17.06 -27.24
N PRO A 224 12.80 17.64 -28.46
CA PRO A 224 14.10 17.98 -28.99
C PRO A 224 14.90 18.90 -28.08
N VAL A 225 16.23 18.76 -28.14
CA VAL A 225 17.17 19.67 -27.50
C VAL A 225 16.94 21.09 -28.03
N GLY A 226 16.83 22.06 -27.13
CA GLY A 226 16.58 23.47 -27.45
C GLY A 226 15.11 23.88 -27.44
N THR A 227 14.17 22.95 -27.23
CA THR A 227 12.76 23.30 -27.00
C THR A 227 12.60 24.13 -25.72
N GLU A 228 11.75 25.16 -25.79
CA GLU A 228 11.40 26.04 -24.67
C GLU A 228 9.90 25.90 -24.34
N ILE A 229 9.57 25.81 -23.05
CA ILE A 229 8.19 25.67 -22.59
C ILE A 229 7.93 26.61 -21.42
N TRP A 230 6.82 27.35 -21.52
CA TRP A 230 6.31 28.15 -20.43
C TRP A 230 5.59 27.29 -19.41
N THR A 231 5.93 27.49 -18.14
CA THR A 231 5.38 26.73 -17.02
C THR A 231 4.87 27.65 -15.93
N ALA A 232 3.94 27.15 -15.14
CA ALA A 232 3.50 27.79 -13.92
C ALA A 232 4.64 27.77 -12.89
N PHE A 233 4.65 28.78 -12.02
CA PHE A 233 5.60 28.82 -10.91
C PHE A 233 5.42 27.61 -9.99
N GLY A 234 6.53 26.96 -9.63
CA GLY A 234 6.50 25.73 -8.82
C GLY A 234 6.23 24.45 -9.62
N SER A 235 6.17 24.51 -10.96
CA SER A 235 6.21 23.31 -11.80
C SER A 235 7.47 22.50 -11.50
N PRO A 236 7.41 21.16 -11.49
CA PRO A 236 8.62 20.35 -11.48
C PRO A 236 9.46 20.64 -12.73
N VAL A 237 10.79 20.52 -12.58
CA VAL A 237 11.76 20.58 -13.66
C VAL A 237 12.18 19.16 -14.00
N PRO A 238 11.82 18.61 -15.17
CA PRO A 238 12.18 17.25 -15.51
C PRO A 238 13.69 17.09 -15.70
N LEU A 239 14.19 15.87 -15.51
CA LEU A 239 15.61 15.56 -15.71
C LEU A 239 16.08 16.00 -17.10
N GLY A 240 17.21 16.71 -17.12
CA GLY A 240 17.83 17.27 -18.32
C GLY A 240 17.35 18.69 -18.66
N TRP A 241 16.26 19.19 -18.07
CA TRP A 241 15.77 20.55 -18.32
C TRP A 241 16.36 21.58 -17.36
N GLU A 242 16.45 22.84 -17.79
CA GLU A 242 16.86 23.97 -16.95
C GLU A 242 15.80 25.07 -16.88
N ILE A 243 15.82 25.87 -15.81
CA ILE A 243 14.97 27.06 -15.71
C ILE A 243 15.73 28.26 -16.28
N LYS A 244 15.12 29.00 -17.20
CA LYS A 244 15.44 30.40 -17.47
C LYS A 244 14.34 31.27 -16.88
N THR A 245 14.69 32.29 -16.13
CA THR A 245 13.68 33.15 -15.47
C THR A 245 13.50 34.45 -16.25
N PRO A 246 12.46 34.59 -17.08
CA PRO A 246 11.90 35.90 -17.39
C PRO A 246 10.98 36.32 -16.22
N GLY A 247 10.76 37.62 -16.03
CA GLY A 247 10.06 38.20 -14.87
C GLY A 247 8.63 37.70 -14.57
N GLN A 248 8.09 38.25 -13.47
CA GLN A 248 7.08 37.68 -12.57
C GLN A 248 5.86 36.95 -13.18
N LEU A 249 5.55 35.80 -12.55
CA LEU A 249 4.34 34.94 -12.63
C LEU A 249 4.39 33.69 -13.53
N LYS A 250 5.40 33.50 -14.38
CA LYS A 250 5.66 32.23 -15.10
C LYS A 250 7.15 31.91 -15.14
N GLN A 251 7.49 30.62 -15.16
CA GLN A 251 8.87 30.15 -15.38
C GLN A 251 9.00 29.69 -16.83
N LEU A 252 10.10 30.05 -17.51
CA LEU A 252 10.45 29.45 -18.78
C LEU A 252 11.37 28.27 -18.48
N ILE A 253 10.95 27.04 -18.79
CA ILE A 253 11.86 25.89 -18.74
C ILE A 253 12.44 25.74 -20.14
N VAL A 254 13.77 25.73 -20.22
CA VAL A 254 14.52 25.63 -21.46
C VAL A 254 15.28 24.32 -21.47
N ARG A 255 15.27 23.68 -22.63
CA ARG A 255 16.26 22.71 -23.13
C ARG A 255 16.57 21.53 -22.22
N ARG A 256 16.24 20.34 -22.73
CA ARG A 256 16.92 19.10 -22.36
C ARG A 256 18.39 19.16 -22.83
N TYR A 257 19.38 19.00 -21.94
CA TYR A 257 20.79 18.76 -22.26
C TYR A 257 21.06 17.28 -22.58
#